data_AF-A0A2E7MH59-F1
#
_entry.id   AF-A0A2E7MH59-F1
#
_cell.length_a   1.000
_cell.length_b   1.000
_cell.length_c   1.000
_cell.angle_alpha   90.00
_cell.angle_beta   90.00
_cell.angle_gamma   90.00
#
_symmetry.space_group_name_H-M   'P 1'
#
loop_
_entity.id
_entity.type
_entity.pdbx_description
1 polymer ?
#
loop_
_entity_poly.entity_id
_entity_poly.type
_entity_poly.pdbx_seq_one_letter_code
_entity_poly.pdbx_strand_id
1 'polypeptide(L)'
;MQPGTDQPAASTTGDSNAQSTPAGERPQAAATPATDQGPVGEGTERKRKRRRRRRGRKGRGEGPHKKGQGSRQAPEPEVTLQPSLLDQSLPPDHPLSEAEVAEMQRHLKFINVHRNALRLRLNAAEDLLVNGARPPEHRGRCMHLLSKIDLACVEKSLERVPDARARTRLLAGVVRFSTDLGVLLLYLESLVDAASRRDAAAAFSLAVTRMDFASVSTARMERILQLISDSFTEEHELAQVVFGLLHSRSFRNALDAADERLSYALRGHFTALLAVHEVIIEGKPSRFPRALLAHGVLSLLSAPEDSLRALPEPIRVRLLEVALGGGVEAEVGDRAAGAMLDSLPKAGDDYARLALARSRSLIERGLDKRAKWQLKQIRAAHPKSREVRGLLDILDAPRLGPFALVWPERKGRESKPSRAKEGWVRAFAIHEQSRVWLRVGNANDVSAFESASAIHGKLILGGLAPLVAAGTGKGKVPYSAVAATGQPISGRGSLGEASLQRLAAITLQALQVLGGLASAGHAVPDLAPQRFLLVKGPRPTLLLADLTGVQTLGIDAAHEAHEKLVVPWVQDLLRDVEAELPEALRTVLAHESPSLVELAKLLSLEA
;
A
#
# COMPACT_ATOMS: atom_id res chain seq x y z
N MET A 1 24.97 48.31 -21.54
CA MET A 1 25.06 49.29 -22.64
C MET A 1 24.22 48.78 -23.79
N GLN A 2 23.25 49.59 -24.24
CA GLN A 2 22.46 49.45 -25.48
C GLN A 2 21.64 48.15 -25.73
N PRO A 3 20.61 48.19 -26.61
CA PRO A 3 19.36 47.44 -26.41
C PRO A 3 19.06 46.53 -27.64
N GLY A 4 17.84 46.08 -27.99
CA GLY A 4 16.45 46.47 -27.64
C GLY A 4 15.45 45.72 -28.54
N THR A 5 14.23 46.26 -28.73
CA THR A 5 13.08 45.66 -29.48
C THR A 5 12.55 44.36 -28.85
N ASP A 6 11.40 44.28 -28.19
CA ASP A 6 10.25 45.19 -27.97
C ASP A 6 9.22 45.31 -29.12
N GLN A 7 7.93 45.18 -28.74
CA GLN A 7 6.67 45.39 -29.50
C GLN A 7 6.30 44.46 -30.69
N PRO A 8 5.00 44.38 -31.08
CA PRO A 8 3.78 44.37 -30.26
C PRO A 8 2.74 43.28 -30.68
N ALA A 9 1.55 43.30 -30.07
CA ALA A 9 0.42 42.45 -30.43
C ALA A 9 -0.34 42.92 -31.70
N ALA A 10 -1.09 42.01 -32.33
CA ALA A 10 -2.10 42.31 -33.35
C ALA A 10 -3.40 41.53 -33.07
N SER A 11 -4.55 42.14 -33.32
CA SER A 11 -5.86 41.63 -32.96
C SER A 11 -6.87 41.69 -34.12
N THR A 12 -7.59 40.60 -34.34
CA THR A 12 -8.86 40.55 -35.10
C THR A 12 -9.79 39.59 -34.35
N THR A 13 -11.01 39.93 -33.89
CA THR A 13 -12.19 40.63 -34.47
C THR A 13 -12.92 39.84 -35.55
N GLY A 14 -14.17 39.48 -35.24
CA GLY A 14 -15.17 38.97 -36.18
C GLY A 14 -15.65 37.54 -35.92
N ASP A 15 -16.95 37.26 -35.80
CA ASP A 15 -18.03 38.13 -35.35
C ASP A 15 -19.24 37.31 -34.86
N SER A 16 -20.25 38.01 -34.33
CA SER A 16 -21.58 37.55 -33.94
C SER A 16 -22.18 36.34 -34.70
N ASN A 17 -22.78 35.41 -33.96
CA ASN A 17 -24.21 35.16 -34.16
C ASN A 17 -24.89 34.71 -32.86
N ALA A 18 -25.83 35.52 -32.37
CA ALA A 18 -26.71 35.19 -31.26
C ALA A 18 -28.13 35.61 -31.66
N GLN A 19 -29.05 34.65 -31.70
CA GLN A 19 -30.47 34.91 -31.88
C GLN A 19 -31.24 34.40 -30.66
N SER A 20 -32.05 35.29 -30.09
CA SER A 20 -32.76 35.08 -28.84
C SER A 20 -34.25 35.18 -29.06
N THR A 21 -35.03 34.34 -28.35
CA THR A 21 -36.47 34.54 -28.08
C THR A 21 -37.39 34.44 -29.33
N PRO A 22 -38.75 34.32 -29.21
CA PRO A 22 -39.61 34.65 -28.06
C PRO A 22 -40.37 33.47 -27.42
N ALA A 23 -41.15 33.83 -26.39
CA ALA A 23 -42.08 32.95 -25.69
C ALA A 23 -43.53 33.48 -25.81
N GLY A 24 -44.50 32.58 -25.71
CA GLY A 24 -45.94 32.84 -25.81
C GLY A 24 -46.65 31.61 -26.40
N GLU A 25 -47.85 31.19 -25.99
CA GLU A 25 -48.74 31.65 -24.90
C GLU A 25 -49.44 30.43 -24.22
N ARG A 26 -50.37 30.68 -23.30
CA ARG A 26 -51.27 29.68 -22.66
C ARG A 26 -52.66 29.67 -23.39
N PRO A 27 -53.78 29.08 -22.90
CA PRO A 27 -54.03 28.12 -21.78
C PRO A 27 -55.00 26.96 -22.17
N GLN A 28 -55.59 26.31 -21.15
CA GLN A 28 -56.83 25.47 -21.15
C GLN A 28 -56.66 23.96 -21.47
N ALA A 29 -57.44 23.03 -20.89
CA ALA A 29 -58.18 23.00 -19.61
C ALA A 29 -58.69 21.57 -19.30
N ALA A 30 -58.75 21.16 -18.03
CA ALA A 30 -59.70 20.16 -17.46
C ALA A 30 -59.51 20.02 -15.94
N ALA A 31 -60.56 19.64 -15.21
CA ALA A 31 -60.59 19.69 -13.74
C ALA A 31 -60.24 18.39 -12.99
N THR A 32 -59.76 18.61 -11.76
CA THR A 32 -60.01 17.90 -10.49
C THR A 32 -61.37 17.15 -10.38
N PRO A 33 -61.54 16.16 -9.45
CA PRO A 33 -61.26 16.32 -8.02
C PRO A 33 -60.72 15.12 -7.21
N ALA A 34 -60.36 15.39 -5.95
CA ALA A 34 -60.29 14.40 -4.85
C ALA A 34 -61.72 14.05 -4.36
N THR A 35 -62.03 13.13 -3.45
CA THR A 35 -61.36 12.57 -2.23
C THR A 35 -62.05 11.20 -1.95
N ASP A 36 -61.96 10.38 -0.88
CA ASP A 36 -61.39 10.37 0.49
C ASP A 36 -61.36 8.89 1.02
N GLN A 37 -60.89 8.68 2.27
CA GLN A 37 -61.10 7.54 3.19
C GLN A 37 -60.26 6.25 3.00
N GLY A 38 -59.81 5.71 4.15
CA GLY A 38 -59.29 4.33 4.34
C GLY A 38 -60.24 3.53 5.27
N PRO A 39 -59.78 2.62 6.17
CA PRO A 39 -58.38 2.23 6.49
C PRO A 39 -58.16 0.70 6.80
N VAL A 40 -56.95 0.36 7.31
CA VAL A 40 -56.55 -0.89 8.04
C VAL A 40 -56.34 -2.21 7.25
N GLY A 41 -55.24 -2.93 7.54
CA GLY A 41 -55.03 -4.35 7.18
C GLY A 41 -53.61 -4.90 7.43
N GLU A 42 -53.48 -5.98 8.23
CA GLU A 42 -52.26 -6.79 8.46
C GLU A 42 -52.18 -7.96 7.42
N GLY A 43 -51.11 -8.75 7.22
CA GLY A 43 -49.74 -8.81 7.74
C GLY A 43 -49.03 -10.15 7.42
N THR A 44 -47.69 -10.17 7.40
CA THR A 44 -46.77 -11.31 7.69
C THR A 44 -46.80 -12.70 6.95
N GLU A 45 -45.64 -13.06 6.38
CA GLU A 45 -44.84 -14.31 6.62
C GLU A 45 -44.95 -15.68 5.86
N ARG A 46 -43.74 -16.16 5.49
CA ARG A 46 -43.12 -17.52 5.66
C ARG A 46 -43.37 -18.74 4.72
N LYS A 47 -42.24 -19.15 4.10
CA LYS A 47 -41.53 -20.47 4.19
C LYS A 47 -42.35 -21.77 4.42
N ARG A 48 -42.08 -22.82 3.62
CA ARG A 48 -42.25 -24.24 4.04
C ARG A 48 -41.11 -25.17 3.61
N LYS A 49 -40.83 -26.19 4.46
CA LYS A 49 -39.92 -27.34 4.21
C LYS A 49 -40.73 -28.61 3.90
N ARG A 50 -40.16 -29.55 3.13
CA ARG A 50 -40.47 -31.02 3.18
C ARG A 50 -39.13 -31.77 3.21
N ARG A 51 -38.81 -32.72 4.11
CA ARG A 51 -39.39 -33.99 4.64
C ARG A 51 -39.03 -35.24 3.80
N ARG A 52 -38.98 -36.41 4.46
CA ARG A 52 -38.03 -37.52 4.20
C ARG A 52 -38.66 -38.91 4.41
N ARG A 53 -38.13 -39.96 3.74
CA ARG A 53 -38.28 -41.44 3.95
C ARG A 53 -39.54 -42.22 3.47
N ARG A 54 -39.31 -43.28 2.67
CA ARG A 54 -39.63 -44.75 2.87
C ARG A 54 -38.90 -45.55 1.75
N ARG A 55 -38.16 -46.66 2.02
CA ARG A 55 -38.55 -48.11 2.02
C ARG A 55 -39.44 -48.53 0.82
N GLY A 56 -39.16 -49.54 -0.04
CA GLY A 56 -37.99 -50.43 -0.27
C GLY A 56 -38.27 -51.96 -0.13
N ARG A 57 -37.93 -52.84 -1.11
CA ARG A 57 -37.83 -54.33 -1.00
C ARG A 57 -37.07 -55.00 -2.19
N LYS A 58 -36.71 -56.29 -2.05
CA LYS A 58 -35.89 -57.17 -2.91
C LYS A 58 -36.55 -57.68 -4.21
N GLY A 59 -35.70 -58.11 -5.17
CA GLY A 59 -35.98 -59.14 -6.20
C GLY A 59 -34.72 -60.00 -6.44
N ARG A 60 -34.87 -61.22 -7.00
CA ARG A 60 -33.78 -62.14 -7.42
C ARG A 60 -34.00 -62.53 -8.89
N GLY A 61 -32.92 -62.82 -9.62
CA GLY A 61 -32.94 -63.40 -10.98
C GLY A 61 -31.53 -63.78 -11.42
N GLU A 62 -31.39 -64.86 -12.18
CA GLU A 62 -30.12 -65.47 -12.61
C GLU A 62 -29.97 -65.39 -14.13
N GLY A 63 -28.74 -65.36 -14.66
CA GLY A 63 -28.47 -65.31 -16.11
C GLY A 63 -27.11 -64.69 -16.47
N PRO A 64 -26.17 -65.42 -17.11
CA PRO A 64 -24.79 -64.95 -17.27
C PRO A 64 -24.38 -64.67 -18.72
N HIS A 65 -23.92 -63.44 -19.06
CA HIS A 65 -23.23 -63.18 -20.32
C HIS A 65 -22.05 -62.18 -20.27
N LYS A 66 -20.89 -62.71 -20.68
CA LYS A 66 -19.81 -62.11 -21.51
C LYS A 66 -19.30 -60.69 -21.20
N LYS A 67 -18.05 -60.68 -20.70
CA LYS A 67 -16.90 -59.90 -21.20
C LYS A 67 -17.14 -58.46 -21.70
N GLY A 68 -16.63 -57.52 -20.91
CA GLY A 68 -15.56 -56.65 -21.40
C GLY A 68 -15.94 -55.26 -21.91
N GLN A 69 -15.79 -54.27 -21.04
CA GLN A 69 -15.14 -53.01 -21.37
C GLN A 69 -14.35 -52.56 -20.14
N GLY A 70 -13.04 -52.43 -20.27
CA GLY A 70 -12.20 -51.88 -19.21
C GLY A 70 -12.51 -50.40 -19.03
N SER A 71 -12.39 -49.91 -17.80
CA SER A 71 -12.37 -48.49 -17.51
C SER A 71 -11.25 -47.83 -18.32
N ARG A 72 -11.61 -47.06 -19.35
CA ARG A 72 -10.68 -46.10 -19.97
C ARG A 72 -10.34 -45.05 -18.92
N GLN A 73 -9.25 -45.28 -18.19
CA GLN A 73 -8.54 -44.19 -17.53
C GLN A 73 -8.26 -43.15 -18.61
N ALA A 74 -8.62 -41.89 -18.36
CA ALA A 74 -8.11 -40.80 -19.18
C ALA A 74 -6.58 -40.80 -19.04
N PRO A 75 -5.81 -40.64 -20.14
CA PRO A 75 -4.36 -40.58 -20.04
C PRO A 75 -3.95 -39.41 -19.15
N GLU A 76 -3.11 -39.68 -18.16
CA GLU A 76 -2.50 -38.65 -17.33
C GLU A 76 -1.58 -37.76 -18.20
N PRO A 77 -1.36 -36.48 -17.83
CA PRO A 77 -0.51 -35.58 -18.60
C PRO A 77 0.98 -35.97 -18.54
N GLU A 78 1.45 -36.74 -19.52
CA GLU A 78 2.86 -37.18 -19.67
C GLU A 78 3.88 -36.07 -20.01
N VAL A 79 3.96 -34.98 -19.24
CA VAL A 79 5.20 -34.14 -19.19
C VAL A 79 5.47 -33.59 -17.77
N THR A 80 5.58 -34.46 -16.76
CA THR A 80 6.32 -34.07 -15.54
C THR A 80 7.81 -34.34 -15.75
N LEU A 81 8.59 -33.28 -15.91
CA LEU A 81 10.05 -33.35 -15.76
C LEU A 81 10.37 -33.59 -14.28
N GLN A 82 11.39 -34.41 -14.01
CA GLN A 82 11.91 -34.65 -12.66
C GLN A 82 13.32 -34.06 -12.55
N PRO A 83 13.79 -33.67 -11.36
CA PRO A 83 15.21 -33.43 -11.14
C PRO A 83 15.99 -34.71 -11.48
N SER A 84 17.14 -34.56 -12.13
CA SER A 84 18.00 -35.71 -12.43
C SER A 84 18.75 -36.12 -11.17
N LEU A 85 18.83 -37.42 -10.94
CA LEU A 85 19.60 -38.03 -9.85
C LEU A 85 21.03 -38.40 -10.29
N LEU A 86 21.36 -38.21 -11.58
CA LEU A 86 22.65 -38.52 -12.18
C LEU A 86 23.68 -37.45 -11.82
N ASP A 87 24.57 -37.77 -10.88
CA ASP A 87 25.65 -36.84 -10.51
C ASP A 87 26.74 -36.83 -11.60
N GLN A 88 26.79 -35.72 -12.34
CA GLN A 88 27.76 -35.49 -13.42
C GLN A 88 29.14 -35.03 -12.91
N SER A 89 29.28 -34.76 -11.61
CA SER A 89 30.55 -34.38 -10.98
C SER A 89 31.38 -35.58 -10.50
N LEU A 90 30.75 -36.76 -10.36
CA LEU A 90 31.44 -37.98 -9.93
C LEU A 90 32.34 -38.57 -11.04
N PRO A 91 33.55 -39.08 -10.70
CA PRO A 91 34.48 -39.64 -11.68
C PRO A 91 33.88 -40.76 -12.55
N PRO A 92 34.33 -40.94 -13.81
CA PRO A 92 33.79 -41.95 -14.74
C PRO A 92 33.79 -43.40 -14.23
N ASP A 93 34.72 -43.73 -13.32
CA ASP A 93 34.88 -45.05 -12.73
C ASP A 93 34.03 -45.26 -11.46
N HIS A 94 33.40 -44.21 -10.92
CA HIS A 94 32.48 -44.33 -9.80
C HIS A 94 31.18 -45.01 -10.26
N PRO A 95 30.72 -46.10 -9.59
CA PRO A 95 29.50 -46.81 -9.99
C PRO A 95 28.26 -45.89 -9.96
N LEU A 96 27.22 -46.29 -10.69
CA LEU A 96 25.90 -45.69 -10.59
C LEU A 96 25.15 -46.31 -9.39
N SER A 97 24.54 -45.46 -8.56
CA SER A 97 23.65 -45.89 -7.48
C SER A 97 22.36 -46.51 -8.04
N GLU A 98 21.61 -47.27 -7.23
CA GLU A 98 20.37 -47.94 -7.70
C GLU A 98 19.35 -46.96 -8.30
N ALA A 99 19.23 -45.76 -7.73
CA ALA A 99 18.36 -44.70 -8.23
C ALA A 99 18.86 -44.11 -9.57
N GLU A 100 20.17 -43.95 -9.72
CA GLU A 100 20.81 -43.54 -10.98
C GLU A 100 20.69 -44.61 -12.07
N VAL A 101 20.80 -45.90 -11.72
CA VAL A 101 20.56 -47.03 -12.64
C VAL A 101 19.12 -47.00 -13.13
N ALA A 102 18.14 -46.81 -12.23
CA ALA A 102 16.72 -46.70 -12.58
C ALA A 102 16.40 -45.43 -13.38
N GLU A 103 17.16 -44.33 -13.23
CA GLU A 103 17.08 -43.18 -14.13
C GLU A 103 17.71 -43.46 -15.50
N MET A 104 18.92 -44.02 -15.53
CA MET A 104 19.65 -44.31 -16.77
C MET A 104 18.87 -45.30 -17.66
N GLN A 105 18.20 -46.29 -17.07
CA GLN A 105 17.28 -47.18 -17.81
C GLN A 105 16.12 -46.43 -18.47
N ARG A 106 15.58 -45.37 -17.85
CA ARG A 106 14.53 -44.52 -18.46
C ARG A 106 15.08 -43.73 -19.65
N HIS A 107 16.29 -43.18 -19.54
CA HIS A 107 16.95 -42.43 -20.62
C HIS A 107 17.35 -43.34 -21.79
N LEU A 108 17.93 -44.52 -21.52
CA LEU A 108 18.26 -45.52 -22.54
C LEU A 108 17.02 -46.02 -23.29
N LYS A 109 15.92 -46.28 -22.58
CA LYS A 109 14.62 -46.64 -23.20
C LYS A 109 14.10 -45.53 -24.12
N PHE A 110 14.22 -44.27 -23.73
CA PHE A 110 13.89 -43.13 -24.58
C PHE A 110 14.78 -43.07 -25.84
N ILE A 111 16.09 -43.23 -25.70
CA ILE A 111 17.04 -43.26 -26.82
C ILE A 111 16.70 -44.38 -27.81
N ASN A 112 16.27 -45.55 -27.33
CA ASN A 112 15.83 -46.66 -28.17
C ASN A 112 14.56 -46.31 -28.97
N VAL A 113 13.53 -45.79 -28.29
CA VAL A 113 12.26 -45.36 -28.93
C VAL A 113 12.50 -44.29 -30.01
N HIS A 114 13.44 -43.37 -29.80
CA HIS A 114 13.77 -42.28 -30.73
C HIS A 114 14.99 -42.54 -31.62
N ARG A 115 15.53 -43.77 -31.64
CA ARG A 115 16.76 -44.17 -32.36
C ARG A 115 16.77 -43.75 -33.83
N ASN A 116 15.64 -43.88 -34.52
CA ASN A 116 15.49 -43.55 -35.94
C ASN A 116 15.53 -42.03 -36.23
N ALA A 117 15.13 -41.21 -35.26
CA ALA A 117 15.23 -39.74 -35.35
C ALA A 117 16.65 -39.29 -35.04
N LEU A 118 17.22 -39.76 -33.91
CA LEU A 118 18.54 -39.36 -33.40
C LEU A 118 19.70 -39.83 -34.30
N ARG A 119 19.60 -41.02 -34.91
CA ARG A 119 20.62 -41.62 -35.80
C ARG A 119 22.04 -41.68 -35.19
N LEU A 120 22.12 -41.98 -33.89
CA LEU A 120 23.40 -42.05 -33.16
C LEU A 120 24.34 -43.13 -33.72
N ARG A 121 25.63 -42.81 -33.78
CA ARG A 121 26.70 -43.79 -34.03
C ARG A 121 27.03 -44.53 -32.74
N LEU A 122 26.31 -45.62 -32.50
CA LEU A 122 26.53 -46.54 -31.39
C LEU A 122 27.64 -47.55 -31.73
N ASN A 123 28.53 -47.84 -30.78
CA ASN A 123 29.38 -49.03 -30.83
C ASN A 123 28.62 -50.24 -30.26
N ALA A 124 29.18 -51.46 -30.42
CA ALA A 124 28.50 -52.69 -29.99
C ALA A 124 28.16 -52.75 -28.48
N ALA A 125 28.94 -52.10 -27.62
CA ALA A 125 28.65 -52.06 -26.18
C ALA A 125 27.56 -51.04 -25.84
N GLU A 126 27.50 -49.91 -26.55
CA GLU A 126 26.44 -48.91 -26.43
C GLU A 126 25.11 -49.43 -27.01
N ASP A 127 25.15 -50.19 -28.10
CA ASP A 127 23.98 -50.82 -28.69
C ASP A 127 23.30 -51.81 -27.73
N LEU A 128 24.08 -52.63 -27.02
CA LEU A 128 23.58 -53.53 -25.97
C LEU A 128 22.95 -52.77 -24.79
N LEU A 129 23.44 -51.56 -24.45
CA LEU A 129 22.83 -50.71 -23.42
C LEU A 129 21.49 -50.11 -23.91
N VAL A 130 21.45 -49.53 -25.11
CA VAL A 130 20.23 -48.92 -25.69
C VAL A 130 19.14 -49.97 -25.92
N ASN A 131 19.52 -51.16 -26.39
CA ASN A 131 18.58 -52.27 -26.62
C ASN A 131 18.10 -52.94 -25.31
N GLY A 132 18.65 -52.56 -24.14
CA GLY A 132 18.31 -53.14 -22.83
C GLY A 132 18.87 -54.55 -22.60
N ALA A 133 19.77 -55.02 -23.46
CA ALA A 133 20.43 -56.33 -23.35
C ALA A 133 21.56 -56.35 -22.30
N ARG A 134 22.03 -55.18 -21.86
CA ARG A 134 22.96 -55.01 -20.74
C ARG A 134 22.48 -53.91 -19.78
N PRO A 135 22.59 -54.08 -18.44
CA PRO A 135 22.32 -53.01 -17.48
C PRO A 135 23.35 -51.86 -17.54
N PRO A 136 22.94 -50.61 -17.23
CA PRO A 136 23.85 -49.47 -17.15
C PRO A 136 24.64 -49.45 -15.83
N GLU A 137 25.72 -50.22 -15.77
CA GLU A 137 26.58 -50.34 -14.58
C GLU A 137 27.69 -49.27 -14.51
N HIS A 138 28.19 -48.85 -15.68
CA HIS A 138 29.43 -48.07 -15.82
C HIS A 138 29.13 -46.59 -16.13
N ARG A 139 29.26 -45.69 -15.14
CA ARG A 139 28.99 -44.25 -15.26
C ARG A 139 29.64 -43.64 -16.51
N GLY A 140 30.95 -43.80 -16.68
CA GLY A 140 31.67 -43.24 -17.83
C GLY A 140 31.13 -43.65 -19.21
N ARG A 141 30.68 -44.90 -19.37
CA ARG A 141 30.09 -45.39 -20.64
C ARG A 141 28.70 -44.82 -20.87
N CYS A 142 27.90 -44.70 -19.82
CA CYS A 142 26.57 -44.13 -19.88
C CYS A 142 26.63 -42.62 -20.16
N MET A 143 27.50 -41.88 -19.48
CA MET A 143 27.70 -40.45 -19.73
C MET A 143 28.25 -40.17 -21.14
N HIS A 144 29.22 -40.95 -21.63
CA HIS A 144 29.71 -40.87 -23.02
C HIS A 144 28.61 -41.09 -24.06
N LEU A 145 27.66 -41.99 -23.79
CA LEU A 145 26.52 -42.23 -24.67
C LEU A 145 25.52 -41.06 -24.65
N LEU A 146 25.26 -40.46 -23.48
CA LEU A 146 24.41 -39.28 -23.38
C LEU A 146 25.05 -38.06 -24.06
N SER A 147 26.37 -37.86 -23.94
CA SER A 147 27.08 -36.75 -24.59
C SER A 147 27.17 -36.84 -26.12
N LYS A 148 26.68 -37.93 -26.74
CA LYS A 148 26.49 -38.02 -28.20
C LYS A 148 25.20 -37.32 -28.68
N ILE A 149 24.35 -36.86 -27.76
CA ILE A 149 23.10 -36.16 -28.04
C ILE A 149 23.34 -34.66 -27.78
N ASP A 150 24.19 -34.08 -28.61
CA ASP A 150 24.51 -32.65 -28.61
C ASP A 150 23.43 -31.82 -29.33
N LEU A 151 23.52 -30.48 -29.24
CA LEU A 151 22.64 -29.56 -29.97
C LEU A 151 22.52 -29.91 -31.46
N ALA A 152 23.64 -30.16 -32.15
CA ALA A 152 23.66 -30.45 -33.58
C ALA A 152 23.01 -31.80 -33.95
N CYS A 153 23.01 -32.78 -33.04
CA CYS A 153 22.23 -34.02 -33.16
C CYS A 153 20.74 -33.75 -32.98
N VAL A 154 20.36 -32.92 -31.99
CA VAL A 154 18.96 -32.57 -31.70
C VAL A 154 18.33 -31.78 -32.84
N GLU A 155 18.96 -30.71 -33.31
CA GLU A 155 18.50 -29.88 -34.45
C GLU A 155 18.19 -30.76 -35.68
N LYS A 156 19.18 -31.56 -36.09
CA LYS A 156 19.06 -32.49 -37.22
C LYS A 156 18.05 -33.62 -36.98
N SER A 157 17.63 -33.85 -35.74
CA SER A 157 16.55 -34.79 -35.41
C SER A 157 15.18 -34.12 -35.52
N LEU A 158 15.06 -32.83 -35.18
CA LEU A 158 13.83 -32.04 -35.31
C LEU A 158 13.44 -31.81 -36.78
N GLU A 159 14.42 -31.65 -37.68
CA GLU A 159 14.22 -31.67 -39.14
C GLU A 159 13.43 -32.91 -39.61
N ARG A 160 13.67 -34.07 -38.98
CA ARG A 160 13.11 -35.38 -39.35
C ARG A 160 11.77 -35.67 -38.70
N VAL A 161 11.33 -34.84 -37.75
CA VAL A 161 10.07 -35.00 -37.02
C VAL A 161 9.10 -33.92 -37.50
N PRO A 162 8.05 -34.25 -38.30
CA PRO A 162 7.19 -33.25 -38.92
C PRO A 162 6.11 -32.68 -37.98
N ASP A 163 5.70 -33.42 -36.95
CA ASP A 163 4.69 -32.99 -35.98
C ASP A 163 5.30 -32.17 -34.83
N ALA A 164 4.77 -30.97 -34.58
CA ALA A 164 5.18 -30.10 -33.48
C ALA A 164 5.03 -30.77 -32.09
N ARG A 165 3.99 -31.60 -31.88
CA ARG A 165 3.81 -32.32 -30.61
C ARG A 165 4.88 -33.40 -30.45
N ALA A 166 5.21 -34.13 -31.51
CA ALA A 166 6.32 -35.08 -31.52
C ALA A 166 7.69 -34.40 -31.32
N ARG A 167 7.93 -33.20 -31.89
CA ARG A 167 9.12 -32.37 -31.59
C ARG A 167 9.20 -32.02 -30.11
N THR A 168 8.11 -31.50 -29.55
CA THR A 168 8.02 -31.12 -28.14
C THR A 168 8.27 -32.32 -27.21
N ARG A 169 7.73 -33.52 -27.54
CA ARG A 169 8.02 -34.75 -26.79
C ARG A 169 9.47 -35.23 -26.90
N LEU A 170 10.08 -35.12 -28.08
CA LEU A 170 11.50 -35.46 -28.28
C LEU A 170 12.37 -34.55 -27.39
N LEU A 171 12.13 -33.23 -27.44
CA LEU A 171 12.83 -32.23 -26.64
C LEU A 171 12.61 -32.46 -25.13
N ALA A 172 11.37 -32.65 -24.70
CA ALA A 172 11.01 -32.99 -23.30
C ALA A 172 11.62 -34.32 -22.81
N GLY A 173 12.09 -35.18 -23.72
CA GLY A 173 12.87 -36.37 -23.39
C GLY A 173 14.36 -36.08 -23.26
N VAL A 174 14.96 -35.38 -24.22
CA VAL A 174 16.39 -35.02 -24.20
C VAL A 174 16.74 -34.09 -23.02
N VAL A 175 15.87 -33.11 -22.72
CA VAL A 175 16.04 -32.17 -21.60
C VAL A 175 16.09 -32.85 -20.22
N ARG A 176 15.68 -34.12 -20.11
CA ARG A 176 15.79 -34.88 -18.85
C ARG A 176 17.23 -35.20 -18.47
N PHE A 177 18.14 -35.31 -19.45
CA PHE A 177 19.54 -35.68 -19.25
C PHE A 177 20.55 -34.72 -19.87
N SER A 178 20.17 -33.92 -20.87
CA SER A 178 21.04 -32.88 -21.44
C SER A 178 21.12 -31.66 -20.54
N THR A 179 22.34 -31.11 -20.43
CA THR A 179 22.69 -29.82 -19.82
C THR A 179 23.01 -28.75 -20.88
N ASP A 180 22.87 -29.07 -22.18
CA ASP A 180 23.11 -28.13 -23.27
C ASP A 180 22.02 -27.06 -23.33
N LEU A 181 22.43 -25.81 -23.07
CA LEU A 181 21.57 -24.63 -23.08
C LEU A 181 20.82 -24.44 -24.41
N GLY A 182 21.42 -24.81 -25.55
CA GLY A 182 20.74 -24.74 -26.85
C GLY A 182 19.58 -25.72 -26.95
N VAL A 183 19.73 -26.92 -26.38
CA VAL A 183 18.67 -27.93 -26.33
C VAL A 183 17.57 -27.51 -25.34
N LEU A 184 17.93 -26.88 -24.22
CA LEU A 184 16.97 -26.23 -23.31
C LEU A 184 16.18 -25.12 -24.04
N LEU A 185 16.86 -24.26 -24.80
CA LEU A 185 16.23 -23.18 -25.56
C LEU A 185 15.25 -23.68 -26.63
N LEU A 186 15.66 -24.64 -27.47
CA LEU A 186 14.78 -25.24 -28.48
C LEU A 186 13.54 -25.90 -27.85
N TYR A 187 13.68 -26.46 -26.64
CA TYR A 187 12.54 -27.00 -25.90
C TYR A 187 11.58 -25.90 -25.45
N LEU A 188 12.08 -24.80 -24.86
CA LEU A 188 11.26 -23.66 -24.45
C LEU A 188 10.54 -23.03 -25.64
N GLU A 189 11.23 -22.86 -26.78
CA GLU A 189 10.62 -22.38 -28.02
C GLU A 189 9.50 -23.32 -28.50
N SER A 190 9.72 -24.65 -28.47
CA SER A 190 8.67 -25.62 -28.83
C SER A 190 7.45 -25.61 -27.91
N LEU A 191 7.58 -25.14 -26.66
CA LEU A 191 6.48 -25.03 -25.69
C LEU A 191 5.61 -23.78 -25.90
N VAL A 192 6.14 -22.72 -26.50
CA VAL A 192 5.35 -21.54 -26.92
C VAL A 192 4.38 -21.95 -28.03
N ASP A 193 4.85 -22.73 -29.02
CA ASP A 193 4.02 -23.27 -30.10
C ASP A 193 3.04 -24.36 -29.62
N ALA A 194 3.47 -25.24 -28.71
CA ALA A 194 2.72 -26.44 -28.30
C ALA A 194 1.74 -26.19 -27.14
N ALA A 195 0.87 -25.19 -27.30
CA ALA A 195 -0.14 -24.67 -26.37
C ALA A 195 -0.55 -25.54 -25.15
N SER A 196 0.21 -25.41 -24.06
CA SER A 196 -0.28 -25.56 -22.68
C SER A 196 0.58 -24.71 -21.74
N ARG A 197 0.15 -23.46 -21.49
CA ARG A 197 0.93 -22.47 -20.69
C ARG A 197 1.33 -22.97 -19.31
N ARG A 198 0.49 -23.79 -18.66
CA ARG A 198 0.78 -24.37 -17.34
C ARG A 198 1.92 -25.41 -17.39
N ASP A 199 1.95 -26.22 -18.44
CA ASP A 199 3.01 -27.22 -18.63
C ASP A 199 4.30 -26.52 -19.09
N ALA A 200 4.19 -25.46 -19.91
CA ALA A 200 5.31 -24.60 -20.27
C ALA A 200 5.94 -23.92 -19.04
N ALA A 201 5.13 -23.38 -18.12
CA ALA A 201 5.60 -22.77 -16.87
C ALA A 201 6.33 -23.76 -15.93
N ALA A 202 5.78 -24.98 -15.79
CA ALA A 202 6.41 -26.04 -15.01
C ALA A 202 7.72 -26.52 -15.65
N ALA A 203 7.71 -26.74 -16.97
CA ALA A 203 8.88 -27.13 -17.75
C ALA A 203 9.97 -26.04 -17.74
N PHE A 204 9.60 -24.77 -17.83
CA PHE A 204 10.51 -23.62 -17.73
C PHE A 204 11.21 -23.60 -16.36
N SER A 205 10.44 -23.73 -15.27
CA SER A 205 10.98 -23.77 -13.90
C SER A 205 12.01 -24.91 -13.71
N LEU A 206 11.80 -26.04 -14.38
CA LEU A 206 12.66 -27.23 -14.32
C LEU A 206 13.81 -27.23 -15.33
N ALA A 207 13.71 -26.47 -16.42
CA ALA A 207 14.80 -26.19 -17.35
C ALA A 207 15.79 -25.19 -16.74
N VAL A 208 15.29 -24.12 -16.10
CA VAL A 208 16.12 -23.04 -15.56
C VAL A 208 16.91 -23.43 -14.33
N THR A 209 16.36 -24.31 -13.48
CA THR A 209 17.12 -24.92 -12.38
C THR A 209 18.28 -25.81 -12.84
N ARG A 210 18.38 -26.09 -14.16
CA ARG A 210 19.50 -26.79 -14.82
C ARG A 210 20.39 -25.86 -15.66
N MET A 211 20.06 -24.57 -15.79
CA MET A 211 20.86 -23.61 -16.57
C MET A 211 22.04 -23.07 -15.77
N ASP A 212 23.26 -23.31 -16.24
CA ASP A 212 24.41 -22.51 -15.78
C ASP A 212 24.39 -21.12 -16.43
N PHE A 213 23.90 -20.12 -15.67
CA PHE A 213 23.93 -18.73 -16.13
C PHE A 213 25.34 -18.13 -16.22
N ALA A 214 26.39 -18.77 -15.70
CA ALA A 214 27.76 -18.26 -15.83
C ALA A 214 28.35 -18.43 -17.24
N SER A 215 27.82 -19.37 -18.03
CA SER A 215 28.22 -19.63 -19.42
C SER A 215 27.23 -19.12 -20.48
N VAL A 216 26.18 -18.39 -20.07
CA VAL A 216 25.21 -17.75 -20.97
C VAL A 216 25.82 -16.49 -21.60
N SER A 217 25.84 -16.42 -22.94
CA SER A 217 26.21 -15.19 -23.65
C SER A 217 25.06 -14.16 -23.64
N THR A 218 25.38 -12.87 -23.69
CA THR A 218 24.40 -11.77 -23.55
C THR A 218 23.23 -11.85 -24.54
N ALA A 219 23.48 -12.23 -25.79
CA ALA A 219 22.42 -12.46 -26.79
C ALA A 219 21.55 -13.70 -26.51
N ARG A 220 22.10 -14.74 -25.86
CA ARG A 220 21.29 -15.87 -25.36
C ARG A 220 20.47 -15.46 -24.14
N MET A 221 21.01 -14.63 -23.26
CA MET A 221 20.28 -14.07 -22.11
C MET A 221 19.11 -13.20 -22.57
N GLU A 222 19.33 -12.30 -23.53
CA GLU A 222 18.30 -11.51 -24.23
C GLU A 222 17.17 -12.42 -24.76
N ARG A 223 17.51 -13.51 -25.46
CA ARG A 223 16.52 -14.48 -25.97
C ARG A 223 15.79 -15.24 -24.85
N ILE A 224 16.46 -15.65 -23.77
CA ILE A 224 15.82 -16.26 -22.60
C ILE A 224 14.79 -15.30 -22.00
N LEU A 225 15.17 -14.04 -21.77
CA LEU A 225 14.33 -13.04 -21.12
C LEU A 225 13.11 -12.68 -21.99
N GLN A 226 13.25 -12.66 -23.31
CA GLN A 226 12.12 -12.56 -24.23
C GLN A 226 11.20 -13.79 -24.14
N LEU A 227 11.75 -15.02 -24.16
CA LEU A 227 10.95 -16.25 -24.06
C LEU A 227 10.19 -16.37 -22.73
N ILE A 228 10.73 -15.82 -21.63
CA ILE A 228 10.00 -15.67 -20.36
C ILE A 228 8.80 -14.73 -20.58
N SER A 229 9.03 -13.54 -21.13
CA SER A 229 7.96 -12.55 -21.37
C SER A 229 6.88 -13.05 -22.34
N ASP A 230 7.25 -13.87 -23.33
CA ASP A 230 6.32 -14.47 -24.29
C ASP A 230 5.49 -15.60 -23.65
N SER A 231 6.08 -16.34 -22.70
CA SER A 231 5.42 -17.47 -22.00
C SER A 231 4.46 -17.02 -20.89
N PHE A 232 4.86 -16.00 -20.13
CA PHE A 232 4.17 -15.54 -18.92
C PHE A 232 3.35 -14.27 -19.21
N THR A 233 2.21 -14.46 -19.86
CA THR A 233 1.32 -13.37 -20.32
C THR A 233 0.68 -12.54 -19.20
N GLU A 234 0.68 -13.03 -17.95
CA GLU A 234 0.19 -12.28 -16.80
C GLU A 234 1.38 -11.72 -16.01
N GLU A 235 1.42 -10.39 -15.85
CA GLU A 235 2.58 -9.65 -15.30
C GLU A 235 3.06 -10.20 -13.94
N HIS A 236 2.14 -10.70 -13.12
CA HIS A 236 2.46 -11.27 -11.82
C HIS A 236 3.10 -12.67 -11.91
N GLU A 237 2.81 -13.47 -12.93
CA GLU A 237 3.48 -14.76 -13.15
C GLU A 237 4.92 -14.52 -13.59
N LEU A 238 5.11 -13.61 -14.56
CA LEU A 238 6.41 -13.10 -14.99
C LEU A 238 7.22 -12.60 -13.78
N ALA A 239 6.61 -11.74 -12.95
CA ALA A 239 7.25 -11.19 -11.77
C ALA A 239 7.66 -12.26 -10.75
N GLN A 240 6.79 -13.23 -10.44
CA GLN A 240 7.10 -14.31 -9.48
C GLN A 240 8.23 -15.23 -9.99
N VAL A 241 8.21 -15.60 -11.27
CA VAL A 241 9.25 -16.42 -11.89
C VAL A 241 10.61 -15.70 -11.85
N VAL A 242 10.65 -14.46 -12.36
CA VAL A 242 11.88 -13.66 -12.44
C VAL A 242 12.42 -13.33 -11.05
N PHE A 243 11.57 -12.99 -10.09
CA PHE A 243 11.98 -12.75 -8.69
C PHE A 243 12.53 -14.02 -8.03
N GLY A 244 12.02 -15.20 -8.40
CA GLY A 244 12.64 -16.49 -8.09
C GLY A 244 14.06 -16.59 -8.67
N LEU A 245 14.23 -16.33 -9.97
CA LEU A 245 15.53 -16.42 -10.65
C LEU A 245 16.56 -15.43 -10.10
N LEU A 246 16.12 -14.23 -9.68
CA LEU A 246 16.96 -13.20 -9.07
C LEU A 246 17.68 -13.68 -7.79
N HIS A 247 17.26 -14.77 -7.14
CA HIS A 247 18.02 -15.35 -6.03
C HIS A 247 19.40 -15.90 -6.49
N SER A 248 19.52 -16.38 -7.73
CA SER A 248 20.78 -16.88 -8.28
C SER A 248 21.75 -15.75 -8.64
N ARG A 249 22.98 -15.83 -8.11
CA ARG A 249 24.03 -14.83 -8.40
C ARG A 249 24.49 -14.87 -9.87
N SER A 250 24.55 -16.05 -10.48
CA SER A 250 24.92 -16.17 -11.90
C SER A 250 23.83 -15.58 -12.81
N PHE A 251 22.54 -15.76 -12.47
CA PHE A 251 21.44 -15.10 -13.16
C PHE A 251 21.52 -13.57 -13.06
N ARG A 252 21.75 -13.01 -11.86
CA ARG A 252 21.91 -11.56 -11.67
C ARG A 252 23.07 -11.00 -12.49
N ASN A 253 24.25 -11.62 -12.42
CA ASN A 253 25.41 -11.21 -13.21
C ASN A 253 25.13 -11.24 -14.73
N ALA A 254 24.44 -12.29 -15.23
CA ALA A 254 24.10 -12.42 -16.65
C ALA A 254 23.04 -11.38 -17.08
N LEU A 255 22.11 -11.03 -16.20
CA LEU A 255 21.08 -10.00 -16.43
C LEU A 255 21.72 -8.60 -16.50
N ASP A 256 22.55 -8.25 -15.52
CA ASP A 256 23.30 -6.97 -15.52
C ASP A 256 24.18 -6.84 -16.79
N ALA A 257 24.83 -7.94 -17.22
CA ALA A 257 25.66 -7.96 -18.43
C ALA A 257 24.84 -7.94 -19.74
N ALA A 258 23.55 -8.27 -19.71
CA ALA A 258 22.66 -8.23 -20.87
C ALA A 258 21.89 -6.92 -21.00
N ASP A 259 21.87 -6.07 -19.96
CA ASP A 259 20.96 -4.92 -19.85
C ASP A 259 20.93 -4.04 -21.10
N GLU A 260 22.09 -3.60 -21.60
CA GLU A 260 22.21 -2.73 -22.79
C GLU A 260 21.48 -3.26 -24.02
N ARG A 261 21.37 -4.59 -24.16
CA ARG A 261 20.72 -5.27 -25.29
C ARG A 261 19.21 -5.45 -25.11
N LEU A 262 18.70 -5.38 -23.89
CA LEU A 262 17.28 -5.61 -23.61
C LEU A 262 16.41 -4.53 -24.27
N SER A 263 15.27 -4.95 -24.83
CA SER A 263 14.26 -4.01 -25.31
C SER A 263 13.73 -3.16 -24.14
N TYR A 264 13.31 -1.93 -24.44
CA TYR A 264 12.85 -0.97 -23.42
C TYR A 264 11.74 -1.53 -22.51
N ALA A 265 10.82 -2.32 -23.07
CA ALA A 265 9.75 -2.97 -22.33
C ALA A 265 10.29 -4.04 -21.35
N LEU A 266 11.17 -4.94 -21.81
CA LEU A 266 11.81 -5.93 -20.95
C LEU A 266 12.60 -5.24 -19.83
N ARG A 267 13.46 -4.26 -20.18
CA ARG A 267 14.28 -3.52 -19.22
C ARG A 267 13.42 -2.91 -18.11
N GLY A 268 12.29 -2.29 -18.45
CA GLY A 268 11.34 -1.74 -17.47
C GLY A 268 10.92 -2.76 -16.39
N HIS A 269 10.46 -3.94 -16.79
CA HIS A 269 10.04 -4.99 -15.86
C HIS A 269 11.22 -5.56 -15.04
N PHE A 270 12.37 -5.85 -15.67
CA PHE A 270 13.53 -6.40 -14.97
C PHE A 270 14.15 -5.42 -13.96
N THR A 271 14.29 -4.13 -14.32
CA THR A 271 14.79 -3.09 -13.40
C THR A 271 13.85 -2.89 -12.21
N ALA A 272 12.53 -2.95 -12.41
CA ALA A 272 11.57 -2.89 -11.32
C ALA A 272 11.75 -4.05 -10.32
N LEU A 273 11.93 -5.28 -10.80
CA LEU A 273 12.12 -6.46 -9.94
C LEU A 273 13.51 -6.51 -9.27
N LEU A 274 14.55 -5.96 -9.89
CA LEU A 274 15.85 -5.73 -9.25
C LEU A 274 15.74 -4.77 -8.05
N ALA A 275 14.97 -3.69 -8.17
CA ALA A 275 14.69 -2.78 -7.05
C ALA A 275 13.98 -3.49 -5.89
N VAL A 276 13.04 -4.40 -6.19
CA VAL A 276 12.42 -5.24 -5.16
C VAL A 276 13.42 -6.21 -4.53
N HIS A 277 14.29 -6.84 -5.31
CA HIS A 277 15.31 -7.77 -4.79
C HIS A 277 16.25 -7.10 -3.79
N GLU A 278 16.74 -5.88 -4.09
CA GLU A 278 17.59 -5.11 -3.18
C GLU A 278 16.92 -4.84 -1.82
N VAL A 279 15.63 -4.45 -1.82
CA VAL A 279 14.91 -4.10 -0.59
C VAL A 279 14.41 -5.35 0.17
N ILE A 280 13.83 -6.31 -0.54
CA ILE A 280 13.15 -7.46 0.07
C ILE A 280 14.12 -8.59 0.39
N ILE A 281 15.05 -8.93 -0.52
CA ILE A 281 16.01 -10.01 -0.30
C ILE A 281 17.26 -9.47 0.42
N GLU A 282 17.95 -8.50 -0.16
CA GLU A 282 19.21 -8.00 0.41
C GLU A 282 19.01 -7.10 1.65
N GLY A 283 17.81 -6.53 1.84
CA GLY A 283 17.50 -5.66 2.98
C GLY A 283 18.14 -4.27 2.91
N LYS A 284 18.46 -3.81 1.69
CA LYS A 284 19.17 -2.55 1.41
C LYS A 284 18.20 -1.50 0.87
N PRO A 285 18.50 -0.19 0.98
CA PRO A 285 17.80 0.81 0.18
C PRO A 285 18.03 0.55 -1.32
N SER A 286 16.96 0.55 -2.12
CA SER A 286 17.01 0.43 -3.59
C SER A 286 17.87 1.54 -4.19
N ARG A 287 18.81 1.20 -5.09
CA ARG A 287 19.52 2.21 -5.92
C ARG A 287 18.63 2.85 -6.99
N PHE A 288 17.50 2.21 -7.31
CA PHE A 288 16.55 2.64 -8.34
C PHE A 288 15.46 3.57 -7.78
N PRO A 289 14.87 4.45 -8.63
CA PRO A 289 13.79 5.36 -8.22
C PRO A 289 12.60 4.67 -7.55
N ARG A 290 11.99 5.34 -6.56
CA ARG A 290 10.83 4.83 -5.79
C ARG A 290 9.67 4.36 -6.66
N ALA A 291 9.47 4.96 -7.84
CA ALA A 291 8.44 4.54 -8.80
C ALA A 291 8.66 3.12 -9.36
N LEU A 292 9.91 2.73 -9.65
CA LEU A 292 10.22 1.38 -10.14
C LEU A 292 10.08 0.32 -9.02
N LEU A 293 10.49 0.67 -7.79
CA LEU A 293 10.23 -0.17 -6.62
C LEU A 293 8.72 -0.36 -6.39
N ALA A 294 7.93 0.71 -6.46
CA ALA A 294 6.48 0.65 -6.30
C ALA A 294 5.81 -0.19 -7.40
N HIS A 295 6.26 -0.07 -8.65
CA HIS A 295 5.79 -0.91 -9.76
C HIS A 295 6.11 -2.39 -9.52
N GLY A 296 7.37 -2.76 -9.27
CA GLY A 296 7.75 -4.16 -9.06
C GLY A 296 7.09 -4.80 -7.84
N VAL A 297 6.87 -4.02 -6.77
CA VAL A 297 6.07 -4.45 -5.62
C VAL A 297 4.61 -4.69 -6.02
N LEU A 298 4.00 -3.81 -6.82
CA LEU A 298 2.64 -4.00 -7.35
C LEU A 298 2.54 -5.26 -8.25
N SER A 299 3.54 -5.53 -9.10
CA SER A 299 3.61 -6.72 -9.94
C SER A 299 3.61 -8.00 -9.11
N LEU A 300 4.41 -8.07 -8.03
CA LEU A 300 4.43 -9.23 -7.13
C LEU A 300 3.14 -9.35 -6.29
N LEU A 301 2.63 -8.25 -5.73
CA LEU A 301 1.41 -8.24 -4.92
C LEU A 301 0.16 -8.60 -5.74
N SER A 302 0.17 -8.36 -7.05
CA SER A 302 -0.90 -8.77 -7.97
C SER A 302 -1.11 -10.28 -8.03
N ALA A 303 -0.14 -11.09 -7.59
CA ALA A 303 -0.25 -12.55 -7.58
C ALA A 303 -1.43 -13.10 -6.73
N PRO A 304 -1.92 -14.31 -7.03
CA PRO A 304 -2.95 -14.99 -6.26
C PRO A 304 -2.59 -15.12 -4.77
N GLU A 305 -3.60 -15.12 -3.92
CA GLU A 305 -3.41 -15.13 -2.46
C GLU A 305 -2.62 -16.35 -1.98
N ASP A 306 -2.80 -17.52 -2.60
CA ASP A 306 -2.07 -18.74 -2.23
C ASP A 306 -0.60 -18.69 -2.61
N SER A 307 -0.25 -18.03 -3.73
CA SER A 307 1.14 -17.74 -4.10
C SER A 307 1.79 -16.81 -3.07
N LEU A 308 1.07 -15.76 -2.64
CA LEU A 308 1.54 -14.84 -1.59
C LEU A 308 1.70 -15.51 -0.21
N ARG A 309 0.86 -16.49 0.11
CA ARG A 309 0.99 -17.34 1.32
C ARG A 309 2.19 -18.29 1.22
N ALA A 310 2.48 -18.81 0.02
CA ALA A 310 3.58 -19.75 -0.21
C ALA A 310 4.98 -19.12 -0.16
N LEU A 311 5.10 -17.80 -0.34
CA LEU A 311 6.36 -17.07 -0.17
C LEU A 311 6.97 -17.31 1.24
N PRO A 312 8.31 -17.43 1.36
CA PRO A 312 9.00 -17.53 2.65
C PRO A 312 8.66 -16.38 3.61
N GLU A 313 8.56 -16.66 4.91
CA GLU A 313 8.10 -15.68 5.90
C GLU A 313 8.87 -14.35 5.93
N PRO A 314 10.22 -14.31 5.87
CA PRO A 314 10.96 -13.05 5.83
C PRO A 314 10.65 -12.19 4.59
N ILE A 315 10.33 -12.85 3.46
CA ILE A 315 9.94 -12.18 2.22
C ILE A 315 8.53 -11.61 2.37
N ARG A 316 7.57 -12.36 2.94
CA ARG A 316 6.21 -11.87 3.22
C ARG A 316 6.22 -10.66 4.17
N VAL A 317 7.02 -10.73 5.24
CA VAL A 317 7.18 -9.64 6.23
C VAL A 317 7.67 -8.37 5.55
N ARG A 318 8.80 -8.43 4.83
CA ARG A 318 9.38 -7.25 4.15
C ARG A 318 8.52 -6.73 3.01
N LEU A 319 7.91 -7.62 2.22
CA LEU A 319 7.04 -7.22 1.10
C LEU A 319 5.80 -6.48 1.63
N LEU A 320 5.27 -6.91 2.78
CA LEU A 320 4.17 -6.23 3.47
C LEU A 320 4.60 -4.88 4.09
N GLU A 321 5.82 -4.76 4.63
CA GLU A 321 6.37 -3.47 5.08
C GLU A 321 6.39 -2.43 3.95
N VAL A 322 6.94 -2.80 2.80
CA VAL A 322 7.03 -1.88 1.64
C VAL A 322 5.65 -1.57 1.08
N ALA A 323 4.74 -2.56 1.02
CA ALA A 323 3.35 -2.35 0.60
C ALA A 323 2.61 -1.33 1.48
N LEU A 324 2.80 -1.40 2.80
CA LEU A 324 2.19 -0.48 3.76
C LEU A 324 2.90 0.89 3.82
N GLY A 325 4.13 1.00 3.29
CA GLY A 325 4.86 2.27 3.12
C GLY A 325 4.32 3.19 2.01
N GLY A 326 3.34 2.73 1.23
CA GLY A 326 2.62 3.51 0.24
C GLY A 326 3.32 3.66 -1.12
N GLY A 327 2.51 3.82 -2.17
CA GLY A 327 2.92 3.79 -3.58
C GLY A 327 2.33 2.61 -4.37
N VAL A 328 1.79 1.61 -3.67
CA VAL A 328 1.02 0.50 -4.24
C VAL A 328 -0.45 0.90 -4.38
N GLU A 329 -1.12 0.37 -5.41
CA GLU A 329 -2.56 0.54 -5.59
C GLU A 329 -3.37 0.00 -4.41
N ALA A 330 -4.38 0.74 -3.99
CA ALA A 330 -5.00 0.60 -2.68
C ALA A 330 -5.87 -0.66 -2.54
N GLU A 331 -6.42 -1.23 -3.62
CA GLU A 331 -7.18 -2.48 -3.55
C GLU A 331 -6.27 -3.71 -3.59
N VAL A 332 -5.33 -3.74 -4.56
CA VAL A 332 -4.30 -4.79 -4.67
C VAL A 332 -3.51 -4.94 -3.37
N GLY A 333 -3.07 -3.81 -2.80
CA GLY A 333 -2.34 -3.77 -1.54
C GLY A 333 -3.16 -4.30 -0.34
N ASP A 334 -4.45 -3.97 -0.23
CA ASP A 334 -5.28 -4.45 0.90
C ASP A 334 -5.60 -5.95 0.81
N ARG A 335 -5.83 -6.47 -0.41
CA ARG A 335 -5.98 -7.91 -0.67
C ARG A 335 -4.70 -8.67 -0.27
N ALA A 336 -3.58 -8.27 -0.83
CA ALA A 336 -2.30 -8.94 -0.62
C ALA A 336 -1.85 -8.84 0.86
N ALA A 337 -2.07 -7.71 1.52
CA ALA A 337 -1.82 -7.54 2.94
C ALA A 337 -2.71 -8.46 3.80
N GLY A 338 -3.98 -8.66 3.43
CA GLY A 338 -4.84 -9.65 4.08
C GLY A 338 -4.29 -11.08 3.95
N ALA A 339 -4.02 -11.51 2.72
CA ALA A 339 -3.50 -12.85 2.43
C ALA A 339 -2.19 -13.16 3.18
N MET A 340 -1.25 -12.22 3.20
CA MET A 340 0.02 -12.38 3.92
C MET A 340 -0.17 -12.34 5.44
N LEU A 341 -0.94 -11.39 6.00
CA LEU A 341 -1.19 -11.34 7.45
C LEU A 341 -1.91 -12.58 8.01
N ASP A 342 -2.67 -13.29 7.18
CA ASP A 342 -3.31 -14.56 7.56
C ASP A 342 -2.40 -15.79 7.44
N SER A 343 -1.23 -15.66 6.82
CA SER A 343 -0.14 -16.65 6.87
C SER A 343 0.84 -16.47 8.02
N LEU A 344 0.90 -15.28 8.65
CA LEU A 344 1.87 -15.00 9.73
C LEU A 344 1.45 -15.60 11.09
N PRO A 345 2.41 -16.05 11.92
CA PRO A 345 2.15 -16.50 13.29
C PRO A 345 1.45 -15.42 14.13
N LYS A 346 0.19 -15.66 14.49
CA LYS A 346 -0.69 -14.66 15.12
C LYS A 346 -0.22 -14.13 16.48
N ALA A 347 0.74 -14.80 17.13
CA ALA A 347 1.32 -14.39 18.40
C ALA A 347 2.70 -13.69 18.26
N GLY A 348 3.24 -13.58 17.04
CA GLY A 348 4.53 -12.94 16.78
C GLY A 348 4.42 -11.42 16.67
N ASP A 349 5.47 -10.71 17.08
CA ASP A 349 5.49 -9.24 17.09
C ASP A 349 5.37 -8.64 15.67
N ASP A 350 5.86 -9.32 14.64
CA ASP A 350 5.67 -8.89 13.24
C ASP A 350 4.21 -8.95 12.78
N TYR A 351 3.45 -9.97 13.22
CA TYR A 351 2.01 -9.97 12.97
C TYR A 351 1.35 -8.78 13.67
N ALA A 352 1.65 -8.53 14.95
CA ALA A 352 1.09 -7.40 15.68
C ALA A 352 1.40 -6.06 15.01
N ARG A 353 2.68 -5.84 14.65
CA ARG A 353 3.22 -4.62 14.04
C ARG A 353 2.62 -4.36 12.66
N LEU A 354 2.63 -5.35 11.77
CA LEU A 354 2.15 -5.20 10.39
C LEU A 354 0.62 -5.16 10.29
N ALA A 355 -0.08 -5.94 11.13
CA ALA A 355 -1.54 -5.85 11.20
C ALA A 355 -2.00 -4.49 11.75
N LEU A 356 -1.26 -3.92 12.70
CA LEU A 356 -1.53 -2.58 13.25
C LEU A 356 -1.26 -1.48 12.22
N ALA A 357 -0.17 -1.58 11.45
CA ALA A 357 0.11 -0.69 10.33
C ALA A 357 -0.97 -0.78 9.22
N ARG A 358 -1.44 -2.00 8.87
CA ARG A 358 -2.60 -2.17 7.98
C ARG A 358 -3.86 -1.56 8.59
N SER A 359 -4.13 -1.76 9.88
CA SER A 359 -5.28 -1.15 10.56
C SER A 359 -5.25 0.37 10.49
N ARG A 360 -4.08 1.00 10.63
CA ARG A 360 -3.90 2.45 10.45
C ARG A 360 -4.23 2.91 9.02
N SER A 361 -3.63 2.27 8.00
CA SER A 361 -3.92 2.58 6.59
C SER A 361 -5.41 2.38 6.22
N LEU A 362 -6.08 1.39 6.81
CA LEU A 362 -7.53 1.19 6.66
C LEU A 362 -8.35 2.33 7.30
N ILE A 363 -7.87 2.96 8.38
CA ILE A 363 -8.53 4.09 9.05
C ILE A 363 -8.31 5.40 8.27
N GLU A 364 -7.09 5.65 7.78
CA GLU A 364 -6.77 6.75 6.85
C GLU A 364 -7.74 6.74 5.66
N ARG A 365 -8.02 5.56 5.10
CA ARG A 365 -8.95 5.32 3.98
C ARG A 365 -10.44 5.26 4.37
N GLY A 366 -10.79 5.44 5.65
CA GLY A 366 -12.19 5.38 6.14
C GLY A 366 -12.84 3.98 6.09
N LEU A 367 -12.06 2.92 5.94
CA LEU A 367 -12.50 1.52 5.88
C LEU A 367 -12.73 0.92 7.29
N ASP A 368 -13.33 1.71 8.18
CA ASP A 368 -13.52 1.46 9.62
C ASP A 368 -14.01 0.04 9.96
N LYS A 369 -14.89 -0.53 9.13
CA LYS A 369 -15.41 -1.90 9.34
C LYS A 369 -14.31 -2.96 9.20
N ARG A 370 -13.42 -2.82 8.21
CA ARG A 370 -12.23 -3.68 8.02
C ARG A 370 -11.21 -3.41 9.13
N ALA A 371 -10.96 -2.14 9.46
CA ALA A 371 -10.05 -1.75 10.54
C ALA A 371 -10.48 -2.34 11.90
N LYS A 372 -11.75 -2.18 12.30
CA LYS A 372 -12.30 -2.77 13.54
C LYS A 372 -12.23 -4.29 13.56
N TRP A 373 -12.40 -4.96 12.42
CA TRP A 373 -12.24 -6.42 12.33
C TRP A 373 -10.79 -6.83 12.58
N GLN A 374 -9.83 -6.21 11.87
CA GLN A 374 -8.40 -6.48 12.03
C GLN A 374 -7.93 -6.20 13.47
N LEU A 375 -8.28 -5.04 14.03
CA LEU A 375 -7.96 -4.68 15.41
C LEU A 375 -8.53 -5.67 16.44
N LYS A 376 -9.71 -6.25 16.19
CA LYS A 376 -10.28 -7.30 17.05
C LYS A 376 -9.48 -8.62 16.99
N GLN A 377 -8.91 -8.98 15.83
CA GLN A 377 -7.98 -10.11 15.71
C GLN A 377 -6.68 -9.84 16.48
N ILE A 378 -6.06 -8.67 16.30
CA ILE A 378 -4.84 -8.30 17.03
C ILE A 378 -5.10 -8.27 18.54
N ARG A 379 -6.26 -7.77 18.98
CA ARG A 379 -6.64 -7.75 20.40
C ARG A 379 -6.82 -9.15 20.99
N ALA A 380 -7.25 -10.13 20.20
CA ALA A 380 -7.40 -11.51 20.65
C ALA A 380 -6.04 -12.18 20.92
N ALA A 381 -5.04 -11.93 20.07
CA ALA A 381 -3.71 -12.50 20.23
C ALA A 381 -2.79 -11.68 21.17
N HIS A 382 -2.88 -10.34 21.14
CA HIS A 382 -2.07 -9.41 21.93
C HIS A 382 -2.94 -8.53 22.87
N PRO A 383 -3.67 -9.12 23.85
CA PRO A 383 -4.66 -8.41 24.68
C PRO A 383 -4.08 -7.29 25.57
N LYS A 384 -2.76 -7.29 25.77
CA LYS A 384 -2.02 -6.24 26.50
C LYS A 384 -1.72 -5.00 25.65
N SER A 385 -1.93 -5.03 24.32
CA SER A 385 -1.66 -3.89 23.45
C SER A 385 -2.58 -2.70 23.75
N ARG A 386 -2.00 -1.60 24.24
CA ARG A 386 -2.72 -0.36 24.56
C ARG A 386 -3.14 0.39 23.30
N GLU A 387 -2.34 0.34 22.24
CA GLU A 387 -2.63 1.05 20.99
C GLU A 387 -3.83 0.44 20.27
N VAL A 388 -3.87 -0.89 20.15
CA VAL A 388 -5.01 -1.62 19.55
C VAL A 388 -6.32 -1.35 20.31
N ARG A 389 -6.24 -1.21 21.64
CA ARG A 389 -7.38 -0.79 22.47
C ARG A 389 -7.80 0.64 22.15
N GLY A 390 -6.88 1.60 22.25
CA GLY A 390 -7.15 3.01 21.97
C GLY A 390 -7.72 3.26 20.57
N LEU A 391 -7.25 2.54 19.53
CA LEU A 391 -7.81 2.62 18.19
C LEU A 391 -9.24 2.03 18.08
N LEU A 392 -9.54 0.95 18.80
CA LEU A 392 -10.92 0.45 18.90
C LEU A 392 -11.82 1.46 19.63
N ASP A 393 -11.35 2.02 20.74
CA ASP A 393 -12.06 3.01 21.54
C ASP A 393 -12.36 4.28 20.71
N ILE A 394 -11.39 4.77 19.91
CA ILE A 394 -11.56 5.86 18.93
C ILE A 394 -12.63 5.51 17.91
N LEU A 395 -12.59 4.32 17.30
CA LEU A 395 -13.48 3.98 16.21
C LEU A 395 -14.91 3.66 16.69
N ASP A 396 -15.09 3.20 17.94
CA ASP A 396 -16.39 2.95 18.59
C ASP A 396 -16.96 4.20 19.31
N ALA A 397 -16.18 5.28 19.49
CA ALA A 397 -16.62 6.53 20.13
C ALA A 397 -17.65 7.35 19.32
N PRO A 398 -18.45 8.22 19.98
CA PRO A 398 -19.29 9.23 19.31
C PRO A 398 -18.46 10.16 18.42
N ARG A 399 -19.05 10.65 17.32
CA ARG A 399 -18.35 11.47 16.32
C ARG A 399 -19.02 12.81 16.01
N LEU A 400 -18.19 13.80 15.67
CA LEU A 400 -18.59 15.04 15.00
C LEU A 400 -17.73 15.20 13.75
N GLY A 401 -18.33 15.10 12.56
CA GLY A 401 -17.56 15.06 11.30
C GLY A 401 -16.54 13.89 11.29
N PRO A 402 -15.28 14.13 10.89
CA PRO A 402 -14.20 13.13 10.91
C PRO A 402 -13.59 12.90 12.31
N PHE A 403 -14.10 13.56 13.36
CA PHE A 403 -13.51 13.53 14.70
C PHE A 403 -14.24 12.55 15.64
N ALA A 404 -13.49 11.68 16.30
CA ALA A 404 -13.95 10.90 17.44
C ALA A 404 -13.86 11.74 18.73
N LEU A 405 -14.92 11.80 19.53
CA LEU A 405 -15.02 12.64 20.73
C LEU A 405 -14.38 11.97 21.97
N VAL A 406 -13.15 11.50 21.80
CA VAL A 406 -12.34 10.81 22.82
C VAL A 406 -10.85 11.11 22.58
N TRP A 407 -10.01 10.92 23.60
CA TRP A 407 -8.56 10.81 23.43
C TRP A 407 -8.10 9.40 23.81
N PRO A 408 -7.24 8.74 23.01
CA PRO A 408 -6.64 7.46 23.41
C PRO A 408 -5.71 7.70 24.62
N GLU A 409 -5.94 6.98 25.72
CA GLU A 409 -5.31 7.27 27.00
C GLU A 409 -3.83 6.86 27.08
N ARG A 410 -3.02 7.65 27.79
CA ARG A 410 -1.64 7.25 28.16
C ARG A 410 -1.57 6.38 29.43
N LYS A 411 -2.56 6.44 30.32
CA LYS A 411 -2.54 5.79 31.66
C LYS A 411 -3.91 5.26 32.16
N GLY A 412 -4.61 4.47 31.33
CA GLY A 412 -5.66 3.51 31.74
C GLY A 412 -6.56 3.90 32.93
N ARG A 413 -7.30 4.99 32.80
CA ARG A 413 -8.21 5.56 33.81
C ARG A 413 -9.33 6.29 33.10
N GLU A 414 -10.38 5.54 32.75
CA GLU A 414 -11.49 5.91 31.87
C GLU A 414 -11.88 7.40 31.92
N SER A 415 -11.36 8.17 30.97
CA SER A 415 -11.85 9.51 30.71
C SER A 415 -13.18 9.41 29.97
N LYS A 416 -14.29 9.44 30.73
CA LYS A 416 -15.57 9.95 30.23
C LYS A 416 -15.32 11.22 29.39
N PRO A 417 -16.13 11.52 28.35
CA PRO A 417 -15.94 12.68 27.49
C PRO A 417 -16.12 13.99 28.27
N SER A 418 -15.07 14.40 28.98
CA SER A 418 -14.96 15.70 29.59
C SER A 418 -14.85 16.71 28.46
N ARG A 419 -15.93 17.47 28.25
CA ARG A 419 -15.75 18.87 27.85
C ARG A 419 -14.66 19.44 28.75
N ALA A 420 -13.65 20.09 28.18
CA ALA A 420 -12.86 20.98 29.00
C ALA A 420 -13.83 22.03 29.57
N LYS A 421 -13.52 22.58 30.75
CA LYS A 421 -14.16 23.85 31.11
C LYS A 421 -13.75 24.87 30.04
N GLU A 422 -14.65 25.79 29.71
CA GLU A 422 -14.50 26.77 28.63
C GLU A 422 -14.37 26.18 27.20
N GLY A 423 -15.48 25.69 26.66
CA GLY A 423 -15.74 25.68 25.20
C GLY A 423 -15.03 24.64 24.31
N TRP A 424 -13.96 24.00 24.78
CA TRP A 424 -13.18 23.02 24.02
C TRP A 424 -13.54 21.56 24.35
N VAL A 425 -13.51 20.71 23.32
CA VAL A 425 -13.71 19.26 23.43
C VAL A 425 -12.43 18.52 23.06
N ARG A 426 -12.08 17.49 23.84
CA ARG A 426 -10.99 16.55 23.50
C ARG A 426 -11.46 15.61 22.40
N ALA A 427 -10.79 15.64 21.25
CA ALA A 427 -11.14 14.76 20.14
C ALA A 427 -9.89 14.20 19.43
N PHE A 428 -10.12 13.19 18.59
CA PHE A 428 -9.11 12.53 17.78
C PHE A 428 -9.53 12.61 16.30
N ALA A 429 -8.65 13.15 15.48
CA ALA A 429 -8.80 13.24 14.03
C ALA A 429 -8.57 11.83 13.46
N ILE A 430 -9.63 11.20 12.93
CA ILE A 430 -9.62 9.76 12.66
C ILE A 430 -8.66 9.42 11.53
N HIS A 431 -8.73 10.13 10.41
CA HIS A 431 -7.93 9.84 9.21
C HIS A 431 -6.48 10.29 9.37
N GLU A 432 -6.28 11.45 10.01
CA GLU A 432 -4.99 12.08 10.32
C GLU A 432 -4.29 11.44 11.53
N GLN A 433 -4.97 10.51 12.22
CA GLN A 433 -4.53 9.79 13.42
C GLN A 433 -3.93 10.67 14.53
N SER A 434 -4.41 11.91 14.65
CA SER A 434 -3.84 12.93 15.52
C SER A 434 -4.80 13.35 16.63
N ARG A 435 -4.26 13.82 17.76
CA ARG A 435 -5.07 14.44 18.81
C ARG A 435 -5.33 15.89 18.44
N VAL A 436 -6.59 16.31 18.58
CA VAL A 436 -7.03 17.68 18.34
C VAL A 436 -7.77 18.26 19.54
N TRP A 437 -7.79 19.58 19.60
CA TRP A 437 -8.77 20.34 20.36
C TRP A 437 -9.87 20.78 19.40
N LEU A 438 -11.11 20.44 19.73
CA LEU A 438 -12.28 20.68 18.90
C LEU A 438 -13.15 21.75 19.54
N ARG A 439 -13.21 22.93 18.91
CA ARG A 439 -14.14 23.99 19.25
C ARG A 439 -15.47 23.68 18.60
N VAL A 440 -16.56 23.80 19.35
CA VAL A 440 -17.93 23.53 18.87
C VAL A 440 -18.81 24.74 19.17
N GLY A 441 -19.50 25.24 18.15
CA GLY A 441 -20.46 26.35 18.26
C GLY A 441 -21.91 25.89 18.25
N ASN A 442 -22.83 26.85 18.20
CA ASN A 442 -24.27 26.65 18.06
C ASN A 442 -24.68 26.72 16.58
N ALA A 443 -25.87 26.25 16.24
CA ALA A 443 -26.36 26.24 14.84
C ALA A 443 -26.51 27.64 14.20
N ASN A 444 -26.46 28.71 15.01
CA ASN A 444 -26.47 30.10 14.55
C ASN A 444 -25.06 30.62 14.21
N ASP A 445 -24.01 29.98 14.75
CA ASP A 445 -22.63 30.50 14.72
C ASP A 445 -21.88 30.12 13.42
N VAL A 446 -22.57 29.43 12.49
CA VAL A 446 -21.99 28.78 11.31
C VAL A 446 -21.14 29.75 10.47
N SER A 447 -21.69 30.92 10.11
CA SER A 447 -20.98 31.90 9.29
C SER A 447 -19.72 32.45 10.00
N ALA A 448 -19.74 32.60 11.32
CA ALA A 448 -18.59 33.06 12.09
C ALA A 448 -17.48 31.99 12.14
N PHE A 449 -17.83 30.71 12.23
CA PHE A 449 -16.88 29.60 12.15
C PHE A 449 -16.31 29.42 10.73
N GLU A 450 -17.15 29.56 9.70
CA GLU A 450 -16.72 29.47 8.29
C GLU A 450 -15.76 30.59 7.91
N SER A 451 -16.08 31.84 8.26
CA SER A 451 -15.20 33.00 8.09
C SER A 451 -13.87 32.83 8.82
N ALA A 452 -13.92 32.50 10.13
CA ALA A 452 -12.73 32.30 10.94
C ALA A 452 -11.83 31.18 10.40
N SER A 453 -12.40 30.09 9.90
CA SER A 453 -11.64 28.96 9.35
C SER A 453 -11.06 29.26 7.97
N ALA A 454 -11.77 30.03 7.14
CA ALA A 454 -11.29 30.50 5.84
C ALA A 454 -10.15 31.53 5.95
N ILE A 455 -10.08 32.26 7.07
CA ILE A 455 -8.93 33.11 7.44
C ILE A 455 -7.80 32.25 8.02
N HIS A 456 -8.09 31.39 9.01
CA HIS A 456 -7.08 30.53 9.64
C HIS A 456 -6.33 29.65 8.63
N GLY A 457 -7.04 29.05 7.66
CA GLY A 457 -6.44 28.22 6.60
C GLY A 457 -5.55 28.98 5.60
N LYS A 458 -5.47 30.30 5.66
CA LYS A 458 -4.60 31.14 4.82
C LYS A 458 -3.43 31.77 5.57
N LEU A 459 -3.47 31.81 6.91
CA LEU A 459 -2.48 32.51 7.73
C LEU A 459 -1.27 31.62 8.02
N ILE A 460 -0.11 32.01 7.50
CA ILE A 460 1.18 31.40 7.80
C ILE A 460 1.88 32.27 8.87
N LEU A 461 1.34 32.25 10.09
CA LEU A 461 1.79 33.08 11.21
C LEU A 461 2.31 32.23 12.37
N GLY A 462 3.52 32.54 12.84
CA GLY A 462 4.10 31.95 14.04
C GLY A 462 3.24 32.29 15.26
N GLY A 463 2.91 31.28 16.08
CA GLY A 463 2.03 31.44 17.24
C GLY A 463 0.54 31.19 16.96
N LEU A 464 0.15 30.76 15.76
CA LEU A 464 -1.15 30.10 15.56
C LEU A 464 -1.07 28.59 15.84
N ALA A 465 -2.14 28.01 16.37
CA ALA A 465 -2.27 26.56 16.57
C ALA A 465 -2.79 25.91 15.27
N PRO A 466 -2.03 25.01 14.61
CA PRO A 466 -2.38 24.54 13.26
C PRO A 466 -3.80 23.98 13.14
N LEU A 467 -4.58 24.57 12.24
CA LEU A 467 -5.90 24.08 11.85
C LEU A 467 -5.76 22.71 11.18
N VAL A 468 -6.54 21.73 11.66
CA VAL A 468 -6.60 20.36 11.10
C VAL A 468 -7.81 20.23 10.18
N ALA A 469 -9.00 20.64 10.63
CA ALA A 469 -10.16 20.83 9.77
C ALA A 469 -11.22 21.72 10.46
N ALA A 470 -12.18 22.21 9.68
CA ALA A 470 -13.38 22.89 10.17
C ALA A 470 -14.58 22.54 9.28
N GLY A 471 -15.79 22.83 9.74
CA GLY A 471 -17.01 22.62 8.96
C GLY A 471 -18.25 22.52 9.83
N THR A 472 -19.33 21.95 9.29
CA THR A 472 -20.59 21.72 10.00
C THR A 472 -20.87 20.23 10.20
N GLY A 473 -21.33 19.87 11.40
CA GLY A 473 -21.73 18.53 11.78
C GLY A 473 -23.24 18.30 11.59
N LYS A 474 -23.70 17.11 11.99
CA LYS A 474 -25.13 16.79 12.03
C LYS A 474 -25.88 17.82 12.89
N GLY A 475 -27.01 18.32 12.39
CA GLY A 475 -27.78 19.38 13.04
C GLY A 475 -27.25 20.80 12.81
N LYS A 476 -26.44 21.03 11.75
CA LYS A 476 -25.80 22.32 11.43
C LYS A 476 -24.88 22.87 12.54
N VAL A 477 -24.40 22.02 13.45
CA VAL A 477 -23.49 22.40 14.54
C VAL A 477 -22.10 22.68 13.95
N PRO A 478 -21.60 23.93 13.96
CA PRO A 478 -20.28 24.23 13.41
C PRO A 478 -19.16 23.79 14.36
N TYR A 479 -18.01 23.46 13.79
CA TYR A 479 -16.81 23.10 14.52
C TYR A 479 -15.54 23.60 13.83
N SER A 480 -14.49 23.78 14.64
CA SER A 480 -13.13 24.01 14.19
C SER A 480 -12.18 23.18 15.05
N ALA A 481 -11.21 22.51 14.43
CA ALA A 481 -10.30 21.59 15.09
C ALA A 481 -8.84 21.99 14.85
N VAL A 482 -8.09 22.18 15.93
CA VAL A 482 -6.65 22.49 15.89
C VAL A 482 -5.82 21.37 16.51
N ALA A 483 -4.55 21.27 16.11
CA ALA A 483 -3.62 20.30 16.65
C ALA A 483 -3.46 20.43 18.18
N ALA A 484 -3.50 19.32 18.93
CA ALA A 484 -3.40 19.31 20.39
C ALA A 484 -1.95 19.43 20.91
N THR A 485 -1.24 20.48 20.46
CA THR A 485 0.14 20.81 20.85
C THR A 485 0.25 21.31 22.31
N GLY A 486 -0.69 22.17 22.74
CA GLY A 486 -0.78 22.70 24.10
C GLY A 486 -2.03 22.23 24.87
N GLN A 487 -2.35 22.91 25.97
CA GLN A 487 -3.62 22.79 26.69
C GLN A 487 -4.34 24.16 26.71
N PRO A 488 -5.68 24.22 26.57
CA PRO A 488 -6.45 25.46 26.74
C PRO A 488 -6.18 26.13 28.09
N ILE A 489 -6.11 27.46 28.09
CA ILE A 489 -5.84 28.25 29.30
C ILE A 489 -7.14 28.47 30.07
N SER A 490 -7.50 27.52 30.94
CA SER A 490 -8.71 27.58 31.77
C SER A 490 -8.55 28.50 33.00
N GLY A 491 -8.23 29.78 32.76
CA GLY A 491 -7.91 30.78 33.79
C GLY A 491 -6.48 30.71 34.34
N ARG A 492 -6.09 31.70 35.17
CA ARG A 492 -4.68 31.97 35.54
C ARG A 492 -3.89 30.79 36.09
N GLY A 493 -4.50 29.96 36.96
CA GLY A 493 -3.83 28.77 37.52
C GLY A 493 -3.37 27.74 36.48
N SER A 494 -3.81 27.86 35.23
CA SER A 494 -3.28 27.05 34.12
C SER A 494 -1.94 27.57 33.57
N LEU A 495 -1.54 28.83 33.80
CA LEU A 495 -0.28 29.42 33.33
C LEU A 495 0.96 28.81 34.01
N GLY A 496 0.81 28.46 35.29
CA GLY A 496 1.86 27.90 36.14
C GLY A 496 2.13 28.79 37.35
N GLU A 497 3.36 28.73 37.84
CA GLU A 497 3.90 29.64 38.85
C GLU A 497 4.01 31.06 38.27
N ALA A 498 3.61 32.07 39.06
CA ALA A 498 3.62 33.47 38.63
C ALA A 498 5.00 34.08 38.94
N SER A 499 5.79 34.29 37.90
CA SER A 499 7.03 35.08 37.95
C SER A 499 7.03 36.06 36.79
N LEU A 500 7.59 37.26 36.99
CA LEU A 500 7.56 38.33 36.00
C LEU A 500 8.07 37.85 34.62
N GLN A 501 9.23 37.20 34.58
CA GLN A 501 9.82 36.70 33.34
C GLN A 501 8.89 35.75 32.57
N ARG A 502 8.28 34.80 33.29
CA ARG A 502 7.39 33.80 32.69
C ARG A 502 6.12 34.42 32.13
N LEU A 503 5.55 35.40 32.84
CA LEU A 503 4.34 36.09 32.40
C LEU A 503 4.67 37.05 31.25
N ALA A 504 5.74 37.84 31.34
CA ALA A 504 6.22 38.71 30.27
C ALA A 504 6.49 37.94 28.97
N ALA A 505 7.12 36.76 29.04
CA ALA A 505 7.34 35.88 27.89
C ALA A 505 6.04 35.35 27.26
N ILE A 506 4.98 35.15 28.04
CA ILE A 506 3.64 34.76 27.53
C ILE A 506 2.95 35.98 26.90
N THR A 507 3.00 37.14 27.55
CA THR A 507 2.45 38.40 27.05
C THR A 507 3.08 38.79 25.71
N LEU A 508 4.40 38.76 25.61
CA LEU A 508 5.16 39.08 24.41
C LEU A 508 4.74 38.21 23.20
N GLN A 509 4.53 36.92 23.42
CA GLN A 509 4.03 36.02 22.37
C GLN A 509 2.61 36.34 21.93
N ALA A 510 1.72 36.76 22.84
CA ALA A 510 0.39 37.23 22.47
C ALA A 510 0.48 38.49 21.58
N LEU A 511 1.30 39.48 21.97
CA LEU A 511 1.50 40.70 21.18
C LEU A 511 2.06 40.42 19.79
N GLN A 512 3.00 39.49 19.67
CA GLN A 512 3.56 39.06 18.38
C GLN A 512 2.49 38.43 17.47
N VAL A 513 1.60 37.60 18.01
CA VAL A 513 0.48 37.01 17.26
C VAL A 513 -0.55 38.07 16.88
N LEU A 514 -0.87 39.01 17.77
CA LEU A 514 -1.83 40.09 17.49
C LEU A 514 -1.29 41.05 16.43
N GLY A 515 -0.06 41.55 16.58
CA GLY A 515 0.60 42.38 15.57
C GLY A 515 0.73 41.69 14.21
N GLY A 516 0.98 40.39 14.19
CA GLY A 516 0.98 39.58 12.97
C GLY A 516 -0.40 39.41 12.31
N LEU A 517 -1.47 39.33 13.11
CA LEU A 517 -2.85 39.34 12.62
C LEU A 517 -3.26 40.72 12.10
N ALA A 518 -2.92 41.80 12.81
CA ALA A 518 -3.21 43.17 12.38
C ALA A 518 -2.47 43.53 11.08
N SER A 519 -1.21 43.12 10.96
CA SER A 519 -0.42 43.22 9.71
C SER A 519 -1.05 42.46 8.53
N ALA A 520 -1.88 41.44 8.80
CA ALA A 520 -2.64 40.70 7.81
C ALA A 520 -4.07 41.25 7.59
N GLY A 521 -4.44 42.38 8.21
CA GLY A 521 -5.77 42.99 8.11
C GLY A 521 -6.84 42.27 8.93
N HIS A 522 -6.47 41.58 10.04
CA HIS A 522 -7.39 40.79 10.84
C HIS A 522 -7.38 41.16 12.34
N ALA A 523 -8.56 41.41 12.91
CA ALA A 523 -8.73 41.67 14.34
C ALA A 523 -9.54 40.56 15.02
N VAL A 524 -9.14 40.16 16.24
CA VAL A 524 -9.94 39.25 17.09
C VAL A 524 -10.83 40.08 18.02
N PRO A 525 -12.03 39.62 18.39
CA PRO A 525 -12.98 40.45 19.13
C PRO A 525 -12.67 40.51 20.65
N ASP A 526 -11.84 39.60 21.16
CA ASP A 526 -11.43 39.53 22.56
C ASP A 526 -10.13 38.75 22.71
N LEU A 527 -9.47 38.89 23.88
CA LEU A 527 -8.27 38.14 24.27
C LEU A 527 -8.56 37.12 25.39
N ALA A 528 -9.77 36.56 25.45
CA ALA A 528 -10.15 35.63 26.52
C ALA A 528 -9.18 34.43 26.57
N PRO A 529 -8.64 34.04 27.75
CA PRO A 529 -7.62 32.98 27.86
C PRO A 529 -7.98 31.68 27.14
N GLN A 530 -9.26 31.31 27.15
CA GLN A 530 -9.83 30.17 26.43
C GLN A 530 -9.52 30.14 24.91
N ARG A 531 -9.17 31.27 24.28
CA ARG A 531 -8.78 31.30 22.85
C ARG A 531 -7.40 30.72 22.59
N PHE A 532 -6.56 30.59 23.62
CA PHE A 532 -5.16 30.19 23.51
C PHE A 532 -4.91 28.79 24.07
N LEU A 533 -3.93 28.10 23.48
CA LEU A 533 -3.30 26.91 24.02
C LEU A 533 -1.92 27.28 24.59
N LEU A 534 -1.64 26.81 25.81
CA LEU A 534 -0.32 26.90 26.42
C LEU A 534 0.42 25.57 26.28
N VAL A 535 1.59 25.60 25.64
CA VAL A 535 2.58 24.52 25.71
C VAL A 535 3.40 24.75 26.98
N LYS A 536 3.29 23.82 27.93
CA LYS A 536 4.01 23.93 29.21
C LYS A 536 5.45 23.42 29.08
N GLY A 537 6.39 24.29 29.44
CA GLY A 537 7.82 24.02 29.51
C GLY A 537 8.54 25.12 30.31
N PRO A 538 9.88 25.06 30.43
CA PRO A 538 10.68 26.10 31.08
C PRO A 538 10.51 27.44 30.33
N ARG A 539 10.62 27.41 29.00
CA ARG A 539 10.07 28.45 28.12
C ARG A 539 8.65 28.04 27.73
N PRO A 540 7.60 28.77 28.14
CA PRO A 540 6.24 28.51 27.68
C PRO A 540 6.07 28.93 26.21
N THR A 541 5.26 28.19 25.46
CA THR A 541 4.81 28.63 24.13
C THR A 541 3.31 28.91 24.14
N LEU A 542 2.91 30.11 23.74
CA LEU A 542 1.51 30.50 23.58
C LEU A 542 1.10 30.31 22.11
N LEU A 543 -0.04 29.66 21.88
CA LEU A 543 -0.60 29.46 20.54
C LEU A 543 -2.06 29.92 20.51
N LEU A 544 -2.43 30.85 19.63
CA LEU A 544 -3.82 31.25 19.40
C LEU A 544 -4.54 30.17 18.58
N ALA A 545 -5.70 29.73 19.06
CA ALA A 545 -6.42 28.56 18.55
C ALA A 545 -7.89 28.84 18.18
N ASP A 546 -8.56 29.78 18.87
CA ASP A 546 -9.93 30.18 18.56
C ASP A 546 -9.95 31.55 17.87
N LEU A 547 -10.12 31.55 16.55
CA LEU A 547 -10.37 32.75 15.73
C LEU A 547 -11.87 33.02 15.51
N THR A 548 -12.80 32.32 16.17
CA THR A 548 -14.24 32.56 15.97
C THR A 548 -14.61 34.00 16.34
N GLY A 549 -15.24 34.70 15.40
CA GLY A 549 -15.58 36.12 15.51
C GLY A 549 -14.48 37.08 15.04
N VAL A 550 -13.38 36.59 14.45
CA VAL A 550 -12.37 37.43 13.78
C VAL A 550 -13.02 38.29 12.67
N GLN A 551 -12.58 39.54 12.56
CA GLN A 551 -13.03 40.50 11.56
C GLN A 551 -11.90 40.79 10.57
N THR A 552 -12.25 41.07 9.32
CA THR A 552 -11.32 41.61 8.31
C THR A 552 -11.48 43.12 8.25
N LEU A 553 -10.40 43.85 8.46
CA LEU A 553 -10.32 45.31 8.55
C LEU A 553 -9.14 45.82 7.71
N GLY A 554 -8.98 47.15 7.61
CA GLY A 554 -7.71 47.73 7.21
C GLY A 554 -6.63 47.45 8.28
N ILE A 555 -5.36 47.44 7.89
CA ILE A 555 -4.22 47.14 8.79
C ILE A 555 -4.23 48.06 10.02
N ASP A 556 -4.33 49.37 9.81
CA ASP A 556 -4.33 50.38 10.89
C ASP A 556 -5.51 50.18 11.86
N ALA A 557 -6.70 49.92 11.32
CA ALA A 557 -7.91 49.66 12.10
C ALA A 557 -7.84 48.32 12.87
N ALA A 558 -7.10 47.32 12.35
CA ALA A 558 -6.85 46.08 13.07
C ALA A 558 -5.85 46.27 14.22
N HIS A 559 -4.82 47.10 14.02
CA HIS A 559 -3.90 47.52 15.09
C HIS A 559 -4.64 48.28 16.19
N GLU A 560 -5.43 49.31 15.84
CA GLU A 560 -6.22 50.10 16.79
C GLU A 560 -7.21 49.22 17.58
N ALA A 561 -7.81 48.22 16.93
CA ALA A 561 -8.70 47.26 17.58
C ALA A 561 -7.97 46.35 18.58
N HIS A 562 -6.74 45.91 18.29
CA HIS A 562 -5.94 45.10 19.21
C HIS A 562 -5.36 45.92 20.36
N GLU A 563 -4.91 47.15 20.14
CA GLU A 563 -4.31 48.01 21.18
C GLU A 563 -5.29 48.28 22.32
N LYS A 564 -6.57 48.54 21.99
CA LYS A 564 -7.68 48.68 22.95
C LYS A 564 -7.99 47.41 23.75
N LEU A 565 -7.69 46.23 23.21
CA LEU A 565 -7.89 44.95 23.90
C LEU A 565 -6.68 44.56 24.77
N VAL A 566 -5.49 45.05 24.43
CA VAL A 566 -4.23 44.64 25.05
C VAL A 566 -4.06 45.17 26.47
N VAL A 567 -4.27 46.47 26.73
CA VAL A 567 -3.97 47.04 28.07
C VAL A 567 -4.71 46.32 29.20
N PRO A 568 -6.05 46.11 29.15
CA PRO A 568 -6.76 45.42 30.23
C PRO A 568 -6.32 43.96 30.40
N TRP A 569 -5.91 43.31 29.31
CA TRP A 569 -5.43 41.93 29.31
C TRP A 569 -4.04 41.80 29.94
N VAL A 570 -3.11 42.71 29.61
CA VAL A 570 -1.77 42.75 30.21
C VAL A 570 -1.85 43.10 31.70
N GLN A 571 -2.66 44.11 32.05
CA GLN A 571 -2.92 44.47 33.45
C GLN A 571 -3.53 43.32 34.26
N ASP A 572 -4.43 42.50 33.68
CA ASP A 572 -4.89 41.29 34.37
C ASP A 572 -3.77 40.25 34.50
N LEU A 573 -3.08 39.91 33.42
CA LEU A 573 -2.07 38.84 33.42
C LEU A 573 -0.89 39.12 34.37
N LEU A 574 -0.52 40.40 34.54
CA LEU A 574 0.61 40.84 35.37
C LEU A 574 0.23 41.27 36.80
N ARG A 575 -1.06 41.30 37.17
CA ARG A 575 -1.51 41.74 38.51
C ARG A 575 -0.82 41.01 39.67
N ASP A 576 -0.54 39.71 39.51
CA ASP A 576 0.06 38.89 40.57
C ASP A 576 1.57 39.17 40.77
N VAL A 577 2.18 39.93 39.86
CA VAL A 577 3.59 40.39 39.90
C VAL A 577 3.70 41.92 39.82
N GLU A 578 2.62 42.66 40.11
CA GLU A 578 2.53 44.10 39.89
C GLU A 578 3.62 44.90 40.64
N ALA A 579 4.02 44.42 41.83
CA ALA A 579 5.10 44.98 42.64
C ALA A 579 6.50 44.84 41.99
N GLU A 580 6.71 43.84 41.13
CA GLU A 580 7.98 43.58 40.42
C GLU A 580 8.12 44.39 39.12
N LEU A 581 7.03 44.96 38.60
CA LEU A 581 7.03 45.64 37.29
C LEU A 581 7.98 46.85 37.23
N PRO A 582 8.82 46.97 36.18
CA PRO A 582 9.61 48.17 35.92
C PRO A 582 8.73 49.43 35.78
N GLU A 583 9.26 50.57 36.22
CA GLU A 583 8.54 51.86 36.17
C GLU A 583 8.08 52.22 34.75
N ALA A 584 8.94 52.07 33.74
CA ALA A 584 8.59 52.33 32.34
C ALA A 584 7.41 51.46 31.84
N LEU A 585 7.32 50.21 32.28
CA LEU A 585 6.21 49.32 31.93
C LEU A 585 4.92 49.73 32.65
N ARG A 586 5.01 50.19 33.91
CA ARG A 586 3.87 50.80 34.63
C ARG A 586 3.37 52.07 33.94
N THR A 587 4.27 52.95 33.47
CA THR A 587 3.91 54.17 32.74
C THR A 587 3.16 53.86 31.45
N VAL A 588 3.69 52.95 30.62
CA VAL A 588 3.05 52.56 29.35
C VAL A 588 1.71 51.85 29.58
N LEU A 589 1.59 51.05 30.65
CA LEU A 589 0.31 50.43 31.05
C LEU A 589 -0.71 51.40 31.67
N ALA A 590 -0.33 52.65 31.92
CA ALA A 590 -1.25 53.71 32.36
C ALA A 590 -1.80 54.56 31.20
N HIS A 591 -1.40 54.30 29.95
CA HIS A 591 -1.98 54.91 28.76
C HIS A 591 -3.21 54.12 28.28
N GLU A 592 -4.21 54.82 27.72
CA GLU A 592 -5.45 54.20 27.23
C GLU A 592 -5.25 53.36 25.94
N SER A 593 -4.22 53.68 25.14
CA SER A 593 -3.86 52.97 23.91
C SER A 593 -2.36 53.13 23.59
N PRO A 594 -1.47 52.42 24.33
CA PRO A 594 -0.05 52.33 24.03
C PRO A 594 0.19 51.43 22.82
N SER A 595 1.25 51.70 22.05
CA SER A 595 1.52 50.91 20.84
C SER A 595 1.94 49.48 21.17
N LEU A 596 1.44 48.50 20.39
CA LEU A 596 1.87 47.09 20.50
C LEU A 596 3.39 46.93 20.44
N VAL A 597 4.07 47.76 19.63
CA VAL A 597 5.53 47.69 19.42
C VAL A 597 6.29 48.16 20.64
N GLU A 598 5.84 49.23 21.29
CA GLU A 598 6.44 49.78 22.51
C GLU A 598 6.26 48.82 23.69
N LEU A 599 5.04 48.31 23.87
CA LEU A 599 4.70 47.40 24.95
C LEU A 599 5.42 46.04 24.78
N ALA A 600 5.54 45.53 23.55
CA ALA A 600 6.36 44.36 23.24
C ALA A 600 7.86 44.60 23.49
N LYS A 601 8.39 45.78 23.13
CA LYS A 601 9.80 46.14 23.38
C LYS A 601 10.11 46.12 24.88
N LEU A 602 9.27 46.73 25.72
CA LEU A 602 9.49 46.72 27.18
C LEU A 602 9.43 45.30 27.76
N LEU A 603 8.45 44.48 27.38
CA LEU A 603 8.36 43.09 27.84
C LEU A 603 9.53 42.22 27.38
N SER A 604 10.16 42.53 26.23
CA SER A 604 11.33 41.81 25.73
C SER A 604 12.63 42.03 26.53
N LEU A 605 12.63 42.96 27.50
CA LEU A 605 13.71 43.13 28.46
C LEU A 605 13.54 42.24 29.70
N GLU A 606 12.31 41.81 29.99
CA GLU A 606 11.95 41.01 31.17
C GLU A 606 11.82 39.50 30.87
N ALA A 607 11.72 39.10 29.59
CA ALA A 607 11.29 37.77 29.12
C ALA A 607 12.43 36.79 28.75
#